data_AF-A0AAC9D0I0-F1
#
_entry.id   AF-A0AAC9D0I0-F1
#
_cell.length_a   1.000
_cell.length_b   1.000
_cell.length_c   1.000
_cell.angle_alpha   90.00
_cell.angle_beta   90.00
_cell.angle_gamma   90.00
#
_symmetry.space_group_name_H-M   'P 1'
#
loop_
_entity.id
_entity.type
_entity.pdbx_description
1 polymer ?
#
loop_
_entity_poly.entity_id
_entity_poly.type
_entity_poly.pdbx_seq_one_letter_code
_entity_poly.pdbx_strand_id
1 'polypeptide(L)'
;MNVIKLEKLDYIDVIRGIAILMVVITHTAQQELVKLPHLLSVFLGFGERGVQIFFIASAFTLFRSYKKRNKIEKSPVKNFFIRRFFRIAPIYYLGIIYYILG
;
A
#
# COMPACT_ATOMS: atom_id res chain seq x y z
N MET A 1 -2.55 -15.48 24.27
CA MET A 1 -2.06 -15.15 22.91
C MET A 1 -1.21 -13.88 23.00
N ASN A 2 0.12 -13.99 22.94
CA ASN A 2 1.00 -12.82 23.02
C ASN A 2 0.85 -11.97 21.76
N VAL A 3 0.10 -10.87 21.86
CA VAL A 3 -0.03 -9.91 20.77
C VAL A 3 1.28 -9.13 20.69
N ILE A 4 2.12 -9.47 19.71
CA ILE A 4 3.39 -8.78 19.49
C ILE A 4 3.09 -7.33 19.09
N LYS A 5 3.27 -6.41 20.03
CA LYS A 5 3.16 -4.96 19.79
C LYS A 5 4.33 -4.54 18.90
N LEU A 6 4.04 -4.11 17.68
CA LEU A 6 5.03 -3.46 16.82
C LEU A 6 5.06 -1.99 17.20
N GLU A 7 6.27 -1.47 17.38
CA GLU A 7 6.48 -0.03 17.47
C GLU A 7 6.10 0.57 16.12
N LYS A 8 5.11 1.48 16.14
CA LYS A 8 4.68 2.18 14.94
C LYS A 8 5.77 3.16 14.52
N LEU A 9 6.00 3.24 13.22
CA LEU A 9 6.97 4.15 12.64
C LEU A 9 6.17 5.22 11.89
N ASP A 10 5.81 6.28 12.60
CA ASP A 10 4.93 7.32 12.08
C ASP A 10 5.52 7.96 10.80
N TYR A 11 6.84 8.07 10.71
CA TYR A 11 7.52 8.55 9.51
C TYR A 11 7.29 7.67 8.27
N ILE A 12 7.16 6.35 8.42
CA ILE A 12 6.85 5.46 7.29
C ILE A 12 5.40 5.66 6.83
N ASP A 13 4.49 5.90 7.76
CA ASP A 13 3.09 6.17 7.44
C ASP A 13 2.94 7.54 6.74
N VAL A 14 3.73 8.55 7.14
CA VAL A 14 3.83 9.83 6.42
C VAL A 14 4.34 9.63 4.99
N ILE A 15 5.41 8.83 4.79
CA ILE A 15 5.95 8.53 3.46
C ILE A 15 4.89 7.88 2.56
N ARG A 16 4.07 6.96 3.11
CA ARG A 16 2.94 6.38 2.36
C ARG A 16 1.90 7.41 1.98
N GLY A 17 1.57 8.32 2.88
CA GLY A 17 0.63 9.42 2.60
C GLY A 17 1.12 10.29 1.44
N ILE A 18 2.38 10.71 1.47
CA ILE A 18 3.02 11.47 0.38
C ILE A 18 3.00 10.67 -0.93
N ALA A 19 3.35 9.39 -0.86
CA ALA A 19 3.37 8.51 -2.02
C ALA A 19 1.99 8.35 -2.68
N ILE A 20 0.91 8.19 -1.88
CA ILE A 20 -0.46 8.12 -2.39
C ILE A 20 -0.86 9.44 -3.04
N LEU A 21 -0.54 10.59 -2.42
CA LEU A 21 -0.84 11.89 -2.98
C LEU A 21 -0.16 12.09 -4.34
N MET A 22 1.10 11.71 -4.48
CA MET A 22 1.81 11.74 -5.76
C MET A 22 1.08 10.92 -6.84
N VAL A 23 0.62 9.71 -6.51
CA VAL A 23 -0.09 8.84 -7.47
C VAL A 23 -1.42 9.44 -7.91
N VAL A 24 -2.22 9.94 -6.95
CA VAL A 24 -3.53 10.56 -7.22
C VAL A 24 -3.37 11.80 -8.09
N ILE A 25 -2.41 12.66 -7.76
CA ILE A 25 -2.12 13.88 -8.50
C ILE A 25 -1.70 13.56 -9.94
N THR A 26 -0.83 12.57 -10.15
CA THR A 26 -0.42 12.18 -11.52
C THR A 26 -1.57 11.60 -12.34
N HIS A 27 -2.35 10.68 -11.77
CA HIS A 27 -3.46 10.05 -12.50
C HIS A 27 -4.58 11.05 -12.83
N THR A 28 -4.85 11.98 -11.92
CA THR A 28 -5.87 13.02 -12.17
C THR A 28 -5.40 14.06 -13.20
N ALA A 29 -4.10 14.38 -13.23
CA ALA A 29 -3.54 15.26 -14.25
C ALA A 29 -3.42 14.61 -15.64
N GLN A 30 -3.23 13.28 -15.71
CA GLN A 30 -3.14 12.52 -16.97
C GLN A 30 -4.48 12.37 -17.71
N GLN A 31 -5.62 12.53 -17.03
CA GLN A 31 -6.97 12.44 -17.61
C GLN A 31 -7.33 13.63 -18.53
N GLU A 32 -6.35 14.42 -18.98
CA GLU A 32 -6.49 15.66 -19.79
C GLU A 32 -7.47 16.72 -19.24
N LEU A 33 -7.92 16.58 -17.99
CA LEU A 33 -8.85 17.50 -17.34
C LEU A 33 -8.31 18.93 -17.23
N VAL A 34 -6.98 19.10 -17.30
CA VAL A 34 -6.30 20.40 -17.21
C VAL A 34 -5.14 20.43 -18.20
N LYS A 35 -5.10 21.45 -19.07
CA LYS A 35 -3.93 21.73 -19.93
C LYS A 35 -2.81 22.33 -19.07
N LEU A 36 -1.83 21.51 -18.70
CA LEU A 36 -0.71 21.94 -17.87
C LEU A 36 0.47 22.47 -18.71
N PRO A 37 1.18 23.49 -18.22
CA PRO A 37 2.45 23.92 -18.82
C PRO A 37 3.49 22.79 -18.72
N HIS A 38 4.40 22.73 -19.72
CA HIS A 38 5.34 21.62 -19.92
C HIS A 38 6.19 21.28 -18.68
N LEU A 39 6.62 22.28 -17.91
CA LEU A 39 7.38 22.07 -16.68
C LEU A 39 6.57 21.28 -15.64
N LEU A 40 5.28 21.58 -15.53
CA LEU A 40 4.39 20.95 -14.57
C LEU A 40 4.02 19.53 -15.00
N SER A 41 3.86 19.28 -16.31
CA SER A 41 3.68 17.91 -16.83
C SER A 41 4.89 17.01 -16.58
N VAL A 42 6.12 17.55 -16.68
CA VAL A 42 7.34 16.79 -16.35
C VAL A 42 7.40 16.48 -14.85
N PHE A 43 7.06 17.44 -14.00
CA PHE A 43 6.98 17.23 -12.55
C PHE A 43 5.97 16.14 -12.17
N LEU A 44 4.84 16.10 -12.86
CA LEU A 44 3.78 15.13 -12.61
C LEU A 44 4.10 13.74 -13.14
N GLY A 45 4.91 13.62 -14.20
CA GLY A 45 5.46 12.34 -14.63
C GLY A 45 6.30 11.66 -13.53
N PHE A 46 6.92 12.42 -12.62
CA PHE A 46 7.60 11.84 -11.47
C PHE A 46 6.66 11.29 -10.39
N GLY A 47 5.39 11.68 -10.36
CA GLY A 47 4.43 11.19 -9.38
C GLY A 47 4.05 9.71 -9.58
N GLU A 48 4.30 9.14 -10.77
CA GLU A 48 4.24 7.68 -10.99
C GLU A 48 5.22 6.92 -10.07
N ARG A 49 6.35 7.54 -9.71
CA ARG A 49 7.31 6.98 -8.73
C ARG A 49 6.72 6.88 -7.33
N GLY A 50 5.62 7.58 -7.05
CA GLY A 50 4.84 7.42 -5.82
C GLY A 50 4.42 5.97 -5.59
N VAL A 51 4.05 5.22 -6.65
CA VAL A 51 3.72 3.79 -6.55
C VAL A 51 4.91 2.98 -6.01
N GLN A 52 6.12 3.25 -6.52
CA GLN A 52 7.34 2.56 -6.11
C GLN A 52 7.68 2.86 -4.63
N ILE A 53 7.62 4.13 -4.23
CA ILE A 53 7.85 4.55 -2.84
C ILE A 53 6.83 3.90 -1.90
N PHE A 54 5.55 3.88 -2.28
CA PHE A 54 4.49 3.24 -1.51
C PHE A 54 4.74 1.74 -1.31
N PHE A 55 5.13 1.03 -2.38
CA PHE A 55 5.45 -0.40 -2.29
C PHE A 55 6.66 -0.68 -1.41
N ILE A 56 7.74 0.11 -1.53
CA ILE A 56 8.94 -0.05 -0.71
C ILE A 56 8.63 0.23 0.76
N ALA A 57 7.93 1.32 1.07
CA ALA A 57 7.51 1.66 2.43
C ALA A 57 6.61 0.56 3.04
N SER A 58 5.72 -0.02 2.23
CA SER A 58 4.89 -1.15 2.63
C SER A 58 5.71 -2.41 2.91
N ALA A 59 6.57 -2.81 1.97
CA ALA A 59 7.44 -3.98 2.08
C ALA A 59 8.38 -3.88 3.30
N PHE A 60 8.93 -2.70 3.58
CA PHE A 60 9.80 -2.49 4.74
C PHE A 60 9.10 -2.80 6.07
N THR A 61 7.90 -2.22 6.30
CA THR A 61 7.16 -2.53 7.54
C THR A 61 6.70 -3.97 7.61
N LEU A 62 6.37 -4.57 6.46
CA LEU A 62 5.97 -5.95 6.35
C LEU A 62 7.11 -6.87 6.76
N PHE A 63 8.31 -6.60 6.27
CA PHE A 63 9.52 -7.32 6.62
C PHE A 63 9.87 -7.16 8.11
N ARG A 64 9.77 -5.95 8.67
CA ARG A 64 9.98 -5.71 10.11
C ARG A 64 8.98 -6.50 10.98
N SER A 65 7.71 -6.50 10.59
CA SER A 65 6.66 -7.31 11.24
C SER A 65 6.96 -8.80 11.15
N TYR A 66 7.33 -9.29 9.96
CA TYR A 66 7.68 -10.67 9.72
C TYR A 66 8.89 -11.11 10.54
N LYS A 67 10.00 -10.34 10.53
CA LYS A 67 11.22 -10.63 11.28
C LYS A 67 10.98 -10.74 12.79
N LYS A 68 10.09 -9.89 13.34
CA LYS A 68 9.73 -9.94 14.78
C LYS A 68 8.90 -11.19 15.11
N ARG A 69 8.00 -11.60 14.22
CA ARG A 69 7.15 -12.79 14.38
C ARG A 69 7.88 -14.11 14.10
N ASN A 70 8.88 -14.09 13.21
CA ASN A 70 9.70 -15.25 12.86
C ASN A 70 10.44 -15.84 14.07
N LYS A 71 10.74 -15.02 15.08
CA LYS A 71 11.39 -15.47 16.32
C LYS A 71 10.45 -16.19 17.31
N ILE A 72 9.13 -16.13 17.10
CA ILE A 72 8.13 -16.54 18.11
C ILE A 72 7.13 -17.54 17.51
N GLU A 73 6.75 -17.40 16.24
CA GLU A 73 5.79 -18.28 15.58
C GLU A 73 6.47 -19.55 15.04
N LYS A 74 5.91 -20.75 15.32
CA LYS A 74 6.40 -22.04 14.80
C LYS A 74 6.31 -22.15 13.26
N SER A 75 5.40 -21.44 12.63
CA SER A 75 5.21 -21.44 11.16
C SER A 75 4.87 -20.04 10.64
N PRO A 76 5.85 -19.12 10.63
CA PRO A 76 5.64 -17.70 10.39
C PRO A 76 5.20 -17.40 8.96
N VAL A 77 5.69 -18.17 7.97
CA VAL A 77 5.28 -18.07 6.56
C VAL A 77 3.81 -18.45 6.39
N LYS A 78 3.39 -19.62 6.89
CA LYS A 78 2.00 -20.10 6.77
C LYS A 78 1.02 -19.14 7.43
N ASN A 79 1.32 -18.71 8.65
CA ASN A 79 0.49 -17.75 9.37
C ASN A 79 0.45 -16.38 8.69
N PHE A 80 1.54 -15.96 8.05
CA PHE A 80 1.59 -14.73 7.26
C PHE A 80 0.59 -14.76 6.09
N PHE A 81 0.63 -15.82 5.27
CA PHE A 81 -0.28 -15.96 4.13
C PHE A 81 -1.74 -16.13 4.57
N ILE A 82 -2.01 -16.90 5.63
CA ILE A 82 -3.37 -17.06 6.17
C ILE A 82 -3.97 -15.70 6.56
N ARG A 83 -3.22 -14.88 7.32
CA ARG A 83 -3.67 -13.54 7.71
C ARG A 83 -3.91 -12.62 6.51
N ARG A 84 -3.08 -12.75 5.47
CA ARG A 84 -3.21 -11.97 4.23
C ARG A 84 -4.45 -12.40 3.44
N PHE A 85 -4.70 -13.71 3.36
CA PHE A 85 -5.87 -14.29 2.69
C PHE A 85 -7.17 -13.83 3.35
N PHE A 86 -7.30 -13.99 4.67
CA PHE A 86 -8.50 -13.58 5.40
C PHE A 86 -8.75 -12.07 5.40
N ARG A 87 -7.74 -11.24 5.08
CA ARG A 87 -7.92 -9.79 4.93
C ARG A 87 -8.36 -9.39 3.52
N ILE A 88 -7.86 -10.06 2.48
CA ILE A 88 -8.13 -9.71 1.08
C ILE A 88 -9.41 -10.37 0.59
N ALA A 89 -9.62 -11.65 0.92
CA ALA A 89 -10.75 -12.44 0.43
C ALA A 89 -12.13 -11.82 0.73
N PRO A 90 -12.44 -11.29 1.93
CA PRO A 90 -13.76 -10.73 2.21
C PRO A 90 -14.09 -9.54 1.31
N ILE A 91 -13.13 -8.61 1.16
CA ILE A 91 -13.30 -7.42 0.31
C ILE A 91 -13.37 -7.79 -1.17
N TYR A 92 -12.60 -8.78 -1.61
CA TYR A 92 -12.64 -9.27 -2.98
C TYR A 92 -14.00 -9.86 -3.34
N TYR A 93 -14.55 -10.76 -2.50
CA TYR A 93 -15.86 -11.36 -2.75
C TYR A 93 -17.00 -10.35 -2.65
N LEU A 94 -16.93 -9.40 -1.72
CA LEU A 94 -17.89 -8.30 -1.66
C LEU A 94 -17.86 -7.44 -2.95
N GLY A 95 -16.67 -7.18 -3.49
CA GLY A 95 -16.52 -6.47 -4.76
C GLY A 95 -17.12 -7.23 -5.94
N ILE A 96 -16.95 -8.56 -6.00
CA ILE A 96 -17.60 -9.41 -7.02
C ILE A 96 -19.12 -9.33 -6.91
N ILE A 97 -19.66 -9.48 -5.70
CA ILE A 97 -21.10 -9.42 -5.45
C ILE A 97 -21.65 -8.06 -5.90
N TYR A 98 -20.98 -6.96 -5.52
CA TYR A 98 -21.35 -5.62 -5.94
C TYR A 98 -21.32 -5.45 -7.47
N TYR A 99 -20.27 -5.93 -8.14
CA TYR A 99 -20.14 -5.85 -9.59
C TYR A 99 -21.18 -6.68 -10.35
N ILE A 100 -21.64 -7.79 -9.78
CA ILE A 100 -22.65 -8.65 -10.41
C ILE A 100 -24.08 -8.13 -10.17
N LEU A 101 -24.34 -7.51 -9.02
CA LEU A 101 -25.68 -7.01 -8.64
C LEU A 101 -25.96 -5.56 -9.04
N GLY A 102 -24.92 -4.75 -9.26
CA GLY A 102 -25.01 -3.36 -9.73
C GLY A 102 -24.78 -3.27 -11.23
#